data_AF-A0A3B9YXR9-F1
#
_entry.id   AF-A0A3B9YXR9-F1
#
_cell.length_a   1.000
_cell.length_b   1.000
_cell.length_c   1.000
_cell.angle_alpha   90.00
_cell.angle_beta   90.00
_cell.angle_gamma   90.00
#
_symmetry.space_group_name_H-M   'P 1'
#
loop_
_entity.id
_entity.type
_entity.pdbx_description
1 polymer ?
#
loop_
_entity_poly.entity_id
_entity_poly.type
_entity_poly.pdbx_seq_one_letter_code
_entity_poly.pdbx_strand_id
1 'polypeptide(L)'
;MTGFKAARMLRLALLSTAAFGFGLPAFGASDFYGVPNTTTGTAPVNTTFQGQVFVNSGLVGAGRLSANTIDFNGDTLGSFSGMALDLTTWRRNGAGYTGTLYTLPDRGFNA
;
A
#
# COMPACT_ATOMS: atom_id res chain seq x y z
N MET A 1 50.30 44.35 -14.04
CA MET A 1 48.83 44.51 -14.24
C MET A 1 48.27 43.27 -14.93
N THR A 2 48.09 42.15 -14.22
CA THR A 2 47.59 40.89 -14.82
C THR A 2 46.83 40.03 -13.81
N GLY A 3 46.27 40.62 -12.74
CA GLY A 3 45.62 39.88 -11.64
C GLY A 3 44.09 39.79 -11.69
N PHE A 4 43.43 40.46 -12.63
CA PHE A 4 41.96 40.66 -12.56
C PHE A 4 41.12 39.84 -13.54
N LYS A 5 41.72 39.06 -14.46
CA LYS A 5 40.95 38.29 -15.47
C LYS A 5 40.66 36.83 -15.07
N ALA A 6 41.50 36.19 -14.26
CA ALA A 6 41.32 34.78 -13.87
C ALA A 6 40.17 34.57 -12.86
N ALA A 7 39.94 35.52 -11.95
CA ALA A 7 38.93 35.38 -10.89
C ALA A 7 37.48 35.48 -11.39
N ARG A 8 37.24 36.09 -12.57
CA ARG A 8 35.89 36.22 -13.15
C ARG A 8 35.49 34.99 -13.98
N MET A 9 36.45 34.29 -14.58
CA MET A 9 36.20 33.04 -15.31
C MET A 9 35.97 31.85 -14.38
N LEU A 10 36.61 31.82 -13.21
CA LEU A 10 36.41 30.72 -12.25
C LEU A 10 35.05 30.79 -11.54
N ARG A 11 34.46 31.98 -11.40
CA ARG A 11 33.14 32.17 -10.78
C ARG A 11 31.97 31.76 -11.68
N LEU A 12 32.16 31.65 -12.99
CA LEU A 12 31.12 31.21 -13.92
C LEU A 12 31.14 29.69 -14.18
N ALA A 13 32.26 29.01 -13.93
CA ALA A 13 32.38 27.57 -14.14
C ALA A 13 31.80 26.72 -12.99
N LEU A 14 31.59 27.30 -11.81
CA LEU A 14 31.09 26.57 -10.64
C LEU A 14 29.55 26.56 -10.52
N LEU A 15 28.82 27.25 -11.40
CA LEU A 15 27.37 27.46 -11.28
C LEU A 15 26.52 26.59 -12.23
N SER A 16 27.12 25.69 -13.02
CA SER A 16 26.37 24.88 -14.00
C SER A 16 26.19 23.41 -13.63
N THR A 17 26.80 22.91 -12.55
CA THR A 17 26.67 21.49 -12.14
C THR A 17 25.55 21.21 -11.13
N ALA A 18 24.77 22.21 -10.72
CA ALA A 18 23.74 22.04 -9.69
C ALA A 18 22.39 21.48 -10.21
N ALA A 19 22.26 21.15 -11.50
CA ALA A 19 20.95 20.83 -12.10
C ALA A 19 20.81 19.40 -12.69
N PHE A 20 21.73 18.48 -12.39
CA PHE A 20 21.51 17.05 -12.62
C PHE A 20 21.19 16.34 -11.30
N GLY A 21 20.22 16.88 -10.56
CA GLY A 21 19.47 16.08 -9.61
C GLY A 21 18.62 15.11 -10.42
N PHE A 22 19.15 13.92 -10.70
CA PHE A 22 18.35 12.80 -11.19
C PHE A 22 17.12 12.70 -10.30
N GLY A 23 15.94 12.92 -10.90
CA GLY A 23 14.68 12.59 -10.27
C GLY A 23 14.71 11.09 -10.00
N LEU A 24 15.09 10.72 -8.77
CA LEU A 24 14.82 9.39 -8.28
C LEU A 24 13.31 9.19 -8.45
N PRO A 25 12.84 8.06 -9.01
CA PRO A 25 11.42 7.77 -8.97
C PRO A 25 11.02 7.85 -7.50
N ALA A 26 10.16 8.81 -7.18
CA ALA A 26 9.47 8.82 -5.91
C ALA A 26 8.56 7.59 -5.95
N PHE A 27 9.07 6.44 -5.50
CA PHE A 27 8.20 5.34 -5.12
C PHE A 27 7.28 5.91 -4.05
N GLY A 28 6.00 6.09 -4.38
CA GLY A 28 5.02 6.51 -3.40
C GLY A 28 5.07 5.51 -2.25
N ALA A 29 5.54 5.95 -1.09
CA ALA A 29 5.44 5.14 0.10
C ALA A 29 3.94 4.91 0.34
N SER A 30 3.47 3.67 0.36
CA SER A 30 2.08 3.39 0.69
C SER A 30 1.79 3.93 2.09
N ASP A 31 0.80 4.81 2.24
CA ASP A 31 0.41 5.42 3.52
C ASP A 31 0.33 4.38 4.62
N PHE A 32 1.00 4.51 5.76
CA PHE A 32 0.92 3.56 6.88
C PHE A 32 -0.44 3.69 7.60
N TYR A 33 -1.32 2.70 7.42
CA TYR A 33 -2.58 2.57 8.16
C TYR A 33 -2.31 1.89 9.50
N GLY A 34 -1.56 2.58 10.36
CA GLY A 34 -1.33 2.16 11.75
C GLY A 34 -2.41 2.64 12.73
N VAL A 35 -3.39 3.42 12.24
CA VAL A 35 -4.47 3.97 13.07
C VAL A 35 -5.80 3.36 12.61
N PRO A 36 -6.57 2.71 13.50
CA PRO A 36 -7.87 2.13 13.18
C PRO A 36 -8.89 3.15 12.69
N ASN A 37 -9.87 2.66 11.92
CA ASN A 37 -11.08 3.38 11.52
C ASN A 37 -11.65 4.18 12.70
N THR A 38 -11.65 5.51 12.59
CA THR A 38 -12.18 6.45 13.58
C THR A 38 -13.70 6.48 13.54
N THR A 39 -14.34 5.35 13.80
CA THR A 39 -15.62 5.36 14.51
C THR A 39 -15.28 5.53 15.98
N THR A 40 -15.77 6.59 16.63
CA THR A 40 -15.51 6.87 18.06
C THR A 40 -16.01 5.77 19.01
N GLY A 41 -16.74 4.77 18.49
CA GLY A 41 -16.98 3.50 19.16
C GLY A 41 -15.83 2.53 18.92
N THR A 42 -14.88 2.46 19.86
CA THR A 42 -13.85 1.41 19.95
C THR A 42 -14.43 0.06 20.40
N ALA A 43 -15.70 0.04 20.84
CA ALA A 43 -16.40 -1.16 21.26
C ALA A 43 -17.25 -1.73 20.12
N PRO A 44 -17.39 -3.07 20.02
CA PRO A 44 -18.34 -3.68 19.11
C PRO A 44 -19.73 -3.06 19.28
N VAL A 45 -20.36 -2.67 18.17
CA VAL A 45 -21.74 -2.15 18.18
C VAL A 45 -22.69 -3.26 17.79
N ASN A 46 -23.82 -3.36 18.48
CA ASN A 46 -24.82 -4.39 18.24
C ASN A 46 -26.11 -3.78 17.69
N THR A 47 -26.81 -4.56 16.88
CA THR A 47 -28.18 -4.28 16.46
C THR A 47 -28.99 -5.57 16.50
N THR A 48 -30.27 -5.48 16.83
CA THR A 48 -31.17 -6.64 16.84
C THR A 48 -32.13 -6.55 15.67
N PHE A 49 -32.18 -7.60 14.86
CA PHE A 49 -33.12 -7.72 13.75
C PHE A 49 -33.74 -9.10 13.75
N GLN A 50 -35.09 -9.17 13.75
CA GLN A 50 -35.83 -10.44 13.77
C GLN A 50 -35.43 -11.38 14.92
N GLY A 51 -35.11 -10.83 16.09
CA GLY A 51 -34.65 -11.60 17.26
C GLY A 51 -33.19 -12.08 17.18
N GLN A 52 -32.46 -11.78 16.11
CA GLN A 52 -31.03 -12.06 15.99
C GLN A 52 -30.20 -10.81 16.33
N VAL A 53 -29.14 -11.00 17.13
CA VAL A 53 -28.19 -9.94 17.47
C VAL A 53 -27.03 -9.98 16.50
N PHE A 54 -26.85 -8.89 15.73
CA PHE A 54 -25.72 -8.68 14.84
C PHE A 54 -24.69 -7.80 15.53
N VAL A 55 -23.44 -8.24 15.57
CA VAL A 55 -22.33 -7.50 16.19
C VAL A 55 -21.36 -7.03 15.11
N ASN A 56 -21.20 -5.72 14.97
CA ASN A 56 -20.16 -5.11 14.17
C ASN A 56 -18.95 -4.85 15.07
N SER A 57 -17.86 -5.58 14.85
CA SER A 57 -16.63 -5.49 15.64
C SER A 57 -15.68 -4.37 15.19
N GLY A 58 -16.08 -3.54 14.23
CA GLY A 58 -15.19 -2.55 13.62
C GLY A 58 -14.09 -3.18 12.77
N LEU A 59 -12.94 -2.50 12.64
CA LEU A 59 -11.76 -3.02 11.96
C LEU A 59 -11.08 -4.09 12.83
N VAL A 60 -11.19 -5.36 12.44
CA VAL A 60 -10.62 -6.50 13.18
C VAL A 60 -9.18 -6.85 12.77
N GLY A 61 -8.69 -6.30 11.66
CA GLY A 61 -7.32 -6.52 11.17
C GLY A 61 -7.07 -5.84 9.84
N ALA A 62 -5.80 -5.53 9.56
CA ALA A 62 -5.34 -5.00 8.29
C ALA A 62 -4.03 -5.69 7.89
N GLY A 63 -3.84 -5.89 6.59
CA GLY A 63 -2.64 -6.46 6.02
C GLY A 63 -2.25 -5.71 4.75
N ARG A 64 -1.03 -5.92 4.27
CA ARG A 64 -0.53 -5.33 3.03
C ARG A 64 0.17 -6.36 2.18
N LEU A 65 0.01 -6.18 0.88
CA LEU A 65 0.81 -6.83 -0.15
C LEU A 65 1.59 -5.73 -0.89
N SER A 66 2.78 -6.06 -1.36
CA SER A 66 3.57 -5.12 -2.14
C SER A 66 2.89 -4.85 -3.48
N ALA A 67 3.03 -3.64 -4.04
CA ALA A 67 2.45 -3.30 -5.33
C ALA A 67 3.01 -4.15 -6.49
N ASN A 68 4.20 -4.73 -6.32
CA ASN A 68 4.81 -5.66 -7.27
C ASN A 68 4.53 -7.14 -6.96
N THR A 69 3.53 -7.44 -6.11
CA THR A 69 3.11 -8.83 -5.89
C THR A 69 2.56 -9.39 -7.19
N ILE A 70 3.04 -10.56 -7.60
CA ILE A 70 2.70 -11.18 -8.88
C ILE A 70 1.68 -12.31 -8.65
N ASP A 71 0.67 -12.39 -9.50
CA ASP A 71 -0.32 -13.48 -9.49
C ASP A 71 0.19 -14.75 -10.22
N PHE A 72 -0.66 -15.76 -10.30
CA PHE A 72 -0.31 -17.03 -10.96
C PHE A 72 -0.19 -16.93 -12.49
N ASN A 73 -0.68 -15.86 -13.10
CA ASN A 73 -0.55 -15.55 -14.52
C ASN A 73 0.69 -14.71 -14.85
N GLY A 74 1.41 -14.21 -13.84
CA GLY A 74 2.58 -13.36 -14.04
C GLY A 74 2.27 -11.86 -14.02
N ASP A 75 1.03 -11.47 -13.74
CA ASP A 75 0.61 -10.07 -13.67
C ASP A 75 0.76 -9.49 -12.26
N THR A 76 1.02 -8.18 -12.16
CA THR A 76 0.98 -7.50 -10.85
C THR A 76 -0.45 -7.46 -10.31
N LEU A 77 -0.62 -7.75 -9.02
CA LEU A 77 -1.91 -7.62 -8.35
C LEU A 77 -2.43 -6.18 -8.45
N GLY A 78 -3.52 -6.00 -9.21
CA GLY A 78 -4.25 -4.75 -9.33
C GLY A 78 -5.31 -4.56 -8.24
N SER A 79 -6.35 -3.79 -8.56
CA SER A 79 -7.53 -3.64 -7.69
C SER A 79 -8.44 -4.87 -7.78
N PHE A 80 -9.16 -5.16 -6.68
CA PHE A 80 -10.13 -6.25 -6.60
C PHE A 80 -11.54 -5.69 -6.45
N SER A 81 -12.49 -6.17 -7.25
CA SER A 81 -13.92 -5.84 -7.09
C SER A 81 -14.60 -6.72 -6.04
N GLY A 82 -13.98 -7.84 -5.65
CA GLY A 82 -14.52 -8.78 -4.67
C GLY A 82 -13.45 -9.67 -4.08
N MET A 83 -13.71 -10.18 -2.87
CA MET A 83 -12.78 -11.02 -2.13
C MET A 83 -13.54 -11.98 -1.20
N ALA A 84 -13.09 -13.24 -1.13
CA ALA A 84 -13.69 -14.27 -0.28
C ALA A 84 -12.62 -15.19 0.30
N LEU A 85 -12.75 -15.49 1.60
CA LEU A 85 -11.91 -16.50 2.28
C LEU A 85 -12.50 -17.89 2.05
N ASP A 86 -11.66 -18.84 1.66
CA ASP A 86 -12.01 -20.26 1.69
C ASP A 86 -11.89 -20.79 3.12
N LEU A 87 -13.03 -20.88 3.80
CA LEU A 87 -13.10 -21.34 5.18
C LEU A 87 -12.66 -22.81 5.37
N THR A 88 -12.62 -23.62 4.31
CA THR A 88 -12.16 -25.02 4.39
C THR A 88 -10.64 -25.14 4.53
N THR A 89 -9.92 -24.11 4.07
CA THR A 89 -8.45 -24.01 4.16
C THR A 89 -7.98 -23.13 5.31
N TRP A 90 -8.88 -22.34 5.90
CA TRP A 90 -8.55 -21.41 6.98
C TRP A 90 -8.24 -22.12 8.29
N ARG A 91 -6.98 -22.11 8.71
CA ARG A 91 -6.52 -22.80 9.92
C ARG A 91 -5.56 -21.94 10.71
N ARG A 92 -5.64 -22.04 12.03
CA ARG A 92 -4.67 -21.41 12.93
C ARG A 92 -3.32 -22.13 12.80
N ASN A 93 -2.25 -21.38 12.61
CA ASN A 93 -0.88 -21.88 12.54
C ASN A 93 0.03 -21.04 13.45
N GLY A 94 0.44 -21.61 14.59
CA GLY A 94 1.23 -20.91 15.60
C GLY A 94 0.50 -19.70 16.18
N ALA A 95 1.05 -18.50 15.96
CA ALA A 95 0.45 -17.24 16.36
C ALA A 95 -0.51 -16.63 15.32
N GLY A 96 -0.59 -17.19 14.11
CA GLY A 96 -1.35 -16.65 12.99
C GLY A 96 -2.37 -17.61 12.40
N TYR A 97 -2.87 -17.26 11.20
CA TYR A 97 -3.76 -18.08 10.41
C TYR A 97 -3.20 -18.23 8.99
N THR A 98 -3.53 -19.35 8.34
CA THR A 98 -3.19 -19.64 6.95
C THR A 98 -4.44 -20.14 6.25
N GLY A 99 -4.65 -19.73 5.00
CA GLY A 99 -5.73 -20.22 4.16
C GLY A 99 -5.72 -19.54 2.80
N THR A 100 -6.65 -19.94 1.94
CA THR A 100 -6.81 -19.42 0.59
C THR A 100 -7.78 -18.23 0.59
N LEU A 101 -7.39 -17.20 -0.14
CA LEU A 101 -8.20 -16.01 -0.39
C LEU A 101 -8.43 -15.90 -1.89
N TYR A 102 -9.69 -15.94 -2.32
CA TYR A 102 -10.07 -15.70 -3.70
C TYR A 102 -10.36 -14.22 -3.91
N THR A 103 -9.90 -13.69 -5.03
CA THR A 103 -10.12 -12.30 -5.43
C THR A 103 -10.72 -12.26 -6.83
N LEU A 104 -11.67 -11.35 -7.05
CA LEU A 104 -12.18 -11.02 -8.36
C LEU A 104 -11.44 -9.75 -8.85
N PRO A 105 -10.56 -9.85 -9.86
CA PRO A 105 -9.84 -8.69 -10.37
C PRO A 105 -10.79 -7.71 -11.06
N ASP A 106 -10.51 -6.42 -10.93
CA ASP A 106 -11.33 -5.34 -11.49
C ASP A 106 -11.47 -5.40 -13.03
N ARG A 107 -10.49 -5.99 -13.72
CA ARG A 107 -10.44 -6.00 -15.19
C ARG A 107 -10.31 -7.37 -15.85
N GLY A 108 -10.58 -8.47 -15.14
CA GLY A 108 -10.28 -9.81 -15.68
C GLY A 108 -8.79 -9.98 -15.98
N PHE A 109 -8.42 -11.09 -16.62
CA PHE A 109 -7.03 -11.33 -17.03
C PHE A 109 -6.69 -10.52 -18.28
N ASN A 110 -5.48 -9.97 -18.33
CA ASN A 110 -4.95 -9.44 -19.58
C ASN A 110 -4.69 -10.63 -20.53
N ALA A 111 -5.18 -10.52 -21.76
CA ALA A 111 -4.99 -11.50 -22.83
C ALA A 111 -3.99 -10.99 -23.87
#